data_AF-L5NCI7-F1
#
_entry.id   AF-L5NCI7-F1
#
_cell.length_a   1.000
_cell.length_b   1.000
_cell.length_c   1.000
_cell.angle_alpha   90.00
_cell.angle_beta   90.00
_cell.angle_gamma   90.00
#
_symmetry.space_group_name_H-M   'P 1'
#
loop_
_entity.id
_entity.type
_entity.pdbx_description
1 polymer ?
#
loop_
_entity_poly.entity_id
_entity_poly.type
_entity_poly.pdbx_seq_one_letter_code
_entity_poly.pdbx_strand_id
1 'polypeptide(L)'
;MEQNQQQQSQKEQEKQQTKQQVDELKERQDEISSEIARLDKQIMEAMDKIDAKENEIADTKQNIEQLKEEIAELEKRIAERDELLKDRVKSMQQSGGAVDYLDVLMGAESFGNFVERAMSLNTIAEKDKELLDQHRADKEAVESKKAEVEDELASLESNLKELESLKSGLDDKKEEKNSVMEGLSAEEREALSEITAIEDEQAELAAQENAIKQEIERQRKEEEARKKAAAEKAAAEKAAREKAASEKAAAEKAAAKESEAKATAAAASSSSSSSESSNSSSSSSSKSESSASSNTTSSGSMFIWPAHATITSEYGMRFHPIHNTSRLHSGIDIAGPGTIPIHAAASGTVYSAGYSSGLGNNVKITHHINGQTYTTVYGHMRSTPAVSAGQTVSQGQFLGNMGSTGDSTGQHLHFEIHEGSYNGARSNSVNPRKYLP
;
A
#
# COMPACT_ATOMS: atom_id res chain seq x y z
N MET A 1 -23.48 42.66 16.12
CA MET A 1 -24.11 41.36 16.41
C MET A 1 -24.91 40.88 15.22
N GLU A 2 -25.97 41.57 14.81
CA GLU A 2 -26.88 41.14 13.73
C GLU A 2 -26.18 40.70 12.42
N GLN A 3 -25.22 41.48 11.90
CA GLN A 3 -24.40 41.07 10.73
C GLN A 3 -23.58 39.79 10.97
N ASN A 4 -23.02 39.58 12.16
CA ASN A 4 -22.22 38.40 12.48
C ASN A 4 -23.13 37.16 12.63
N GLN A 5 -24.35 37.32 13.17
CA GLN A 5 -25.36 36.25 13.16
C GLN A 5 -25.84 35.91 11.73
N GLN A 6 -25.93 36.88 10.82
CA GLN A 6 -26.19 36.61 9.40
C GLN A 6 -25.03 35.84 8.75
N GLN A 7 -23.77 36.24 9.00
CA GLN A 7 -22.59 35.52 8.51
C GLN A 7 -22.52 34.09 9.06
N GLN A 8 -22.75 33.87 10.36
CA GLN A 8 -22.86 32.54 10.95
C GLN A 8 -23.97 31.71 10.29
N SER A 9 -25.15 32.29 10.05
CA SER A 9 -26.26 31.60 9.39
C SER A 9 -25.97 31.24 7.93
N GLN A 10 -25.16 32.04 7.22
CA GLN A 10 -24.72 31.73 5.86
C GLN A 10 -23.63 30.64 5.87
N LYS A 11 -22.62 30.77 6.73
CA LYS A 11 -21.54 29.79 6.88
C LYS A 11 -22.02 28.42 7.36
N GLU A 12 -23.10 28.35 8.13
CA GLU A 12 -23.73 27.08 8.51
C GLU A 12 -24.58 26.46 7.37
N GLN A 13 -25.11 27.27 6.45
CA GLN A 13 -25.72 26.78 5.21
C GLN A 13 -24.66 26.26 4.22
N GLU A 14 -23.58 27.01 4.02
CA GLU A 14 -22.41 26.57 3.24
C GLU A 14 -21.88 25.24 3.79
N LYS A 15 -21.67 25.13 5.11
CA LYS A 15 -21.26 23.88 5.77
C LYS A 15 -22.21 22.71 5.54
N GLN A 16 -23.53 22.95 5.48
CA GLN A 16 -24.51 21.91 5.18
C GLN A 16 -24.46 21.48 3.71
N GLN A 17 -24.18 22.41 2.79
CA GLN A 17 -23.96 22.11 1.36
C GLN A 17 -22.64 21.35 1.15
N THR A 18 -21.52 21.80 1.73
CA THR A 18 -20.24 21.07 1.68
C THR A 18 -20.36 19.70 2.33
N LYS A 19 -21.15 19.54 3.39
CA LYS A 19 -21.43 18.21 3.95
C LYS A 19 -22.21 17.31 2.96
N GLN A 20 -23.19 17.86 2.24
CA GLN A 20 -23.88 17.12 1.17
C GLN A 20 -22.93 16.73 0.04
N GLN A 21 -22.09 17.66 -0.45
CA GLN A 21 -21.03 17.36 -1.43
C GLN A 21 -20.08 16.25 -0.92
N VAL A 22 -19.72 16.26 0.36
CA VAL A 22 -18.87 15.23 1.00
C VAL A 22 -19.57 13.87 1.14
N ASP A 23 -20.89 13.84 1.28
CA ASP A 23 -21.64 12.58 1.29
C ASP A 23 -21.84 12.05 -0.16
N GLU A 24 -22.13 12.93 -1.14
CA GLU A 24 -22.13 12.60 -2.59
C GLU A 24 -20.76 12.09 -3.08
N LEU A 25 -19.66 12.68 -2.60
CA LEU A 25 -18.30 12.25 -2.95
C LEU A 25 -17.91 10.92 -2.32
N LYS A 26 -18.53 10.49 -1.21
CA LYS A 26 -18.35 9.11 -0.70
C LYS A 26 -19.07 8.10 -1.57
N GLU A 27 -20.30 8.40 -2.01
CA GLU A 27 -21.02 7.54 -2.95
C GLU A 27 -20.22 7.39 -4.25
N ARG A 28 -19.65 8.50 -4.76
CA ARG A 28 -18.75 8.50 -5.93
C ARG A 28 -17.41 7.79 -5.68
N GLN A 29 -16.83 7.89 -4.47
CA GLN A 29 -15.63 7.15 -4.07
C GLN A 29 -15.91 5.63 -4.00
N ASP A 30 -17.07 5.21 -3.52
CA ASP A 30 -17.50 3.80 -3.50
C ASP A 30 -17.79 3.27 -4.91
N GLU A 31 -18.39 4.07 -5.79
CA GLU A 31 -18.54 3.75 -7.22
C GLU A 31 -17.17 3.57 -7.91
N ILE A 32 -16.26 4.53 -7.74
CA ILE A 32 -14.91 4.46 -8.33
C ILE A 32 -14.09 3.31 -7.73
N SER A 33 -14.17 3.06 -6.42
CA SER A 33 -13.51 1.90 -5.78
C SER A 33 -14.04 0.56 -6.33
N SER A 34 -15.34 0.51 -6.67
CA SER A 34 -15.97 -0.63 -7.32
C SER A 34 -15.51 -0.81 -8.78
N GLU A 35 -15.29 0.29 -9.51
CA GLU A 35 -14.71 0.27 -10.86
C GLU A 35 -13.23 -0.16 -10.83
N ILE A 36 -12.43 0.35 -9.89
CA ILE A 36 -11.04 -0.10 -9.69
C ILE A 36 -10.99 -1.60 -9.38
N ALA A 37 -11.87 -2.10 -8.51
CA ALA A 37 -11.96 -3.55 -8.23
C ALA A 37 -12.39 -4.38 -9.45
N ARG A 38 -13.24 -3.83 -10.34
CA ARG A 38 -13.61 -4.43 -11.62
C ARG A 38 -12.42 -4.48 -12.59
N LEU A 39 -11.68 -3.39 -12.72
CA LEU A 39 -10.48 -3.29 -13.57
C LEU A 39 -9.36 -4.19 -13.06
N ASP A 40 -9.13 -4.25 -11.75
CA ASP A 40 -8.21 -5.20 -11.11
C ASP A 40 -8.55 -6.65 -11.48
N LYS A 41 -9.83 -7.02 -11.51
CA LYS A 41 -10.26 -8.36 -11.93
C LYS A 41 -9.98 -8.64 -13.41
N GLN A 42 -10.19 -7.65 -14.28
CA GLN A 42 -9.87 -7.80 -15.71
C GLN A 42 -8.35 -7.82 -15.97
N ILE A 43 -7.57 -7.10 -15.15
CA ILE A 43 -6.10 -7.12 -15.15
C ILE A 43 -5.58 -8.49 -14.68
N MET A 44 -6.14 -9.06 -13.60
CA MET A 44 -5.85 -10.44 -13.17
C MET A 44 -6.13 -11.44 -14.31
N GLU A 45 -7.34 -11.42 -14.87
CA GLU A 45 -7.74 -12.34 -15.95
C GLU A 45 -6.91 -12.18 -17.24
N ALA A 46 -6.32 -11.02 -17.48
CA ALA A 46 -5.40 -10.78 -18.60
C ALA A 46 -3.99 -11.30 -18.28
N MET A 47 -3.47 -11.04 -17.08
CA MET A 47 -2.18 -11.57 -16.62
C MET A 47 -2.17 -13.10 -16.57
N ASP A 48 -3.24 -13.74 -16.08
CA ASP A 48 -3.33 -15.19 -16.00
C ASP A 48 -3.34 -15.86 -17.40
N LYS A 49 -3.92 -15.18 -18.41
CA LYS A 49 -3.85 -15.60 -19.83
C LYS A 49 -2.47 -15.41 -20.43
N ILE A 50 -1.79 -14.31 -20.09
CA ILE A 50 -0.41 -14.03 -20.53
C ILE A 50 0.52 -15.10 -19.97
N ASP A 51 0.47 -15.39 -18.67
CA ASP A 51 1.29 -16.44 -18.05
C ASP A 51 1.02 -17.82 -18.70
N ALA A 52 -0.26 -18.17 -18.95
CA ALA A 52 -0.60 -19.41 -19.64
C ALA A 52 -0.02 -19.47 -21.06
N LYS A 53 -0.09 -18.37 -21.82
CA LYS A 53 0.43 -18.26 -23.18
C LYS A 53 1.97 -18.28 -23.23
N GLU A 54 2.65 -17.70 -22.24
CA GLU A 54 4.11 -17.75 -22.13
C GLU A 54 4.61 -19.17 -21.82
N ASN A 55 3.87 -19.95 -21.03
CA ASN A 55 4.16 -21.38 -20.82
C ASN A 55 3.92 -22.19 -22.10
N GLU A 56 2.78 -22.01 -22.80
CA GLU A 56 2.52 -22.64 -24.10
C GLU A 56 3.65 -22.37 -25.11
N ILE A 57 4.12 -21.13 -25.17
CA ILE A 57 5.25 -20.69 -26.01
C ILE A 57 6.60 -21.29 -25.57
N ALA A 58 6.78 -21.61 -24.29
CA ALA A 58 7.97 -22.29 -23.78
C ALA A 58 7.96 -23.79 -24.15
N ASP A 59 6.82 -24.45 -23.97
CA ASP A 59 6.63 -25.86 -24.31
C ASP A 59 6.82 -26.11 -25.82
N THR A 60 6.18 -25.30 -26.70
CA THR A 60 6.40 -25.42 -28.15
C THR A 60 7.86 -25.18 -28.55
N LYS A 61 8.58 -24.28 -27.89
CA LYS A 61 10.02 -24.09 -28.15
C LYS A 61 10.86 -25.30 -27.75
N GLN A 62 10.47 -26.02 -26.70
CA GLN A 62 11.14 -27.25 -26.27
C GLN A 62 10.87 -28.40 -27.25
N ASN A 63 9.62 -28.57 -27.71
CA ASN A 63 9.27 -29.54 -28.75
C ASN A 63 10.07 -29.32 -30.04
N ILE A 64 10.08 -28.08 -30.55
CA ILE A 64 10.83 -27.68 -31.75
C ILE A 64 12.31 -28.04 -31.64
N GLU A 65 12.94 -27.92 -30.46
CA GLU A 65 14.34 -28.28 -30.28
C GLU A 65 14.54 -29.80 -30.19
N GLN A 66 13.68 -30.54 -29.50
CA GLN A 66 13.70 -32.00 -29.48
C GLN A 66 13.52 -32.59 -30.89
N LEU A 67 12.57 -32.05 -31.68
CA LEU A 67 12.35 -32.49 -33.06
C LEU A 67 13.60 -32.24 -33.93
N LYS A 68 14.34 -31.14 -33.74
CA LYS A 68 15.63 -30.91 -34.43
C LYS A 68 16.70 -31.91 -34.02
N GLU A 69 16.83 -32.24 -32.73
CA GLU A 69 17.77 -33.25 -32.26
C GLU A 69 17.45 -34.62 -32.89
N GLU A 70 16.17 -35.02 -32.89
CA GLU A 70 15.73 -36.27 -33.51
C GLU A 70 15.89 -36.28 -35.05
N ILE A 71 15.70 -35.14 -35.73
CA ILE A 71 16.01 -34.98 -37.17
C ILE A 71 17.52 -35.13 -37.40
N ALA A 72 18.37 -34.53 -36.57
CA ALA A 72 19.83 -34.61 -36.72
C ALA A 72 20.36 -36.05 -36.51
N GLU A 73 19.79 -36.81 -35.56
CA GLU A 73 20.09 -38.23 -35.42
C GLU A 73 19.65 -39.06 -36.63
N LEU A 74 18.45 -38.78 -37.17
CA LEU A 74 17.94 -39.43 -38.37
C LEU A 74 18.81 -39.12 -39.59
N GLU A 75 19.15 -37.85 -39.85
CA GLU A 75 19.99 -37.43 -40.98
C GLU A 75 21.39 -38.03 -40.89
N LYS A 76 21.97 -38.14 -39.69
CA LYS A 76 23.22 -38.86 -39.46
C LYS A 76 23.08 -40.36 -39.80
N ARG A 77 22.05 -41.04 -39.29
CA ARG A 77 21.79 -42.46 -39.57
C ARG A 77 21.55 -42.74 -41.05
N ILE A 78 20.89 -41.80 -41.74
CA ILE A 78 20.72 -41.79 -43.19
C ILE A 78 22.07 -41.65 -43.90
N ALA A 79 22.92 -40.70 -43.52
CA ALA A 79 24.23 -40.50 -44.15
C ALA A 79 25.15 -41.73 -43.99
N GLU A 80 25.20 -42.31 -42.79
CA GLU A 80 25.94 -43.56 -42.51
C GLU A 80 25.42 -44.73 -43.38
N ARG A 81 24.09 -44.88 -43.51
CA ARG A 81 23.49 -45.94 -44.31
C ARG A 81 23.60 -45.68 -45.83
N ASP A 82 23.59 -44.44 -46.29
CA ASP A 82 23.84 -44.08 -47.70
C ASP A 82 25.28 -44.43 -48.12
N GLU A 83 26.30 -44.26 -47.27
CA GLU A 83 27.67 -44.74 -47.57
C GLU A 83 27.74 -46.27 -47.63
N LEU A 84 27.13 -46.98 -46.67
CA LEU A 84 27.06 -48.45 -46.70
C LEU A 84 26.37 -48.96 -47.98
N LEU A 85 25.30 -48.30 -48.43
CA LEU A 85 24.62 -48.63 -49.68
C LEU A 85 25.48 -48.34 -50.93
N LYS A 86 26.24 -47.24 -50.95
CA LYS A 86 27.19 -46.95 -52.05
C LYS A 86 28.25 -48.03 -52.17
N ASP A 87 28.90 -48.41 -51.07
CA ASP A 87 29.92 -49.47 -51.10
C ASP A 87 29.30 -50.85 -51.39
N ARG A 88 28.07 -51.15 -50.92
CA ARG A 88 27.33 -52.36 -51.29
C ARG A 88 27.10 -52.43 -52.80
N VAL A 89 26.54 -51.38 -53.42
CA VAL A 89 26.31 -51.31 -54.87
C VAL A 89 27.60 -51.39 -55.67
N LYS A 90 28.66 -50.70 -55.23
CA LYS A 90 30.00 -50.74 -55.83
C LYS A 90 30.63 -52.13 -55.76
N SER A 91 30.50 -52.83 -54.64
CA SER A 91 30.97 -54.22 -54.50
C SER A 91 30.23 -55.16 -55.46
N MET A 92 28.90 -55.02 -55.55
CA MET A 92 28.07 -55.79 -56.48
C MET A 92 28.44 -55.51 -57.95
N GLN A 93 28.75 -54.27 -58.31
CA GLN A 93 29.22 -53.92 -59.66
C GLN A 93 30.62 -54.50 -59.96
N GLN A 94 31.49 -54.56 -58.96
CA GLN A 94 32.83 -55.18 -59.11
C GLN A 94 32.76 -56.70 -59.20
N SER A 95 31.76 -57.35 -58.62
CA SER A 95 31.49 -58.79 -58.70
C SER A 95 30.44 -59.15 -59.77
N GLY A 96 30.57 -58.57 -60.97
CA GLY A 96 29.76 -58.93 -62.16
C GLY A 96 28.27 -58.55 -62.15
N GLY A 97 27.75 -58.06 -61.03
CA GLY A 97 26.35 -57.64 -60.88
C GLY A 97 25.41 -58.80 -60.57
N ALA A 98 24.15 -58.67 -61.02
CA ALA A 98 23.11 -59.65 -60.71
C ALA A 98 23.23 -61.00 -61.47
N VAL A 99 24.12 -61.07 -62.48
CA VAL A 99 24.31 -62.28 -63.31
C VAL A 99 25.12 -63.33 -62.56
N ASP A 100 26.22 -62.92 -61.91
CA ASP A 100 27.15 -63.80 -61.21
C ASP A 100 26.50 -64.57 -60.04
N TYR A 101 25.35 -64.14 -59.50
CA TYR A 101 24.61 -64.93 -58.51
C TYR A 101 24.15 -66.30 -59.05
N LEU A 102 23.84 -66.40 -60.35
CA LEU A 102 23.54 -67.69 -60.98
C LEU A 102 24.81 -68.55 -61.13
N ASP A 103 25.94 -67.95 -61.50
CA ASP A 103 27.21 -68.68 -61.63
C ASP A 103 27.79 -69.10 -60.27
N VAL A 104 27.61 -68.30 -59.22
CA VAL A 104 27.93 -68.67 -57.82
C VAL A 104 27.10 -69.87 -57.36
N LEU A 105 25.85 -69.99 -57.79
CA LEU A 105 25.01 -71.15 -57.49
C LEU A 105 25.35 -72.36 -58.37
N MET A 106 25.55 -72.17 -59.68
CA MET A 106 25.87 -73.24 -60.62
C MET A 106 27.29 -73.79 -60.45
N GLY A 107 28.24 -73.00 -59.95
CA GLY A 107 29.60 -73.41 -59.59
C GLY A 107 29.71 -74.13 -58.23
N ALA A 108 28.65 -74.81 -57.78
CA ALA A 108 28.64 -75.58 -56.53
C ALA A 108 29.07 -77.04 -56.76
N GLU A 109 30.08 -77.49 -56.02
CA GLU A 109 30.68 -78.83 -56.19
C GLU A 109 29.78 -79.98 -55.69
N SER A 110 28.75 -79.66 -54.89
CA SER A 110 27.79 -80.64 -54.38
C SER A 110 26.45 -80.00 -54.06
N PHE A 111 25.38 -80.81 -53.99
CA PHE A 111 24.04 -80.36 -53.61
C PHE A 111 24.00 -79.71 -52.20
N GLY A 112 24.82 -80.20 -51.25
CA GLY A 112 24.92 -79.58 -49.92
C GLY A 112 25.45 -78.16 -49.98
N ASN A 113 26.54 -77.94 -50.72
CA ASN A 113 27.14 -76.61 -50.89
C ASN A 113 26.28 -75.69 -51.78
N PHE A 114 25.49 -76.23 -52.72
CA PHE A 114 24.46 -75.48 -53.44
C PHE A 114 23.42 -74.90 -52.49
N VAL A 115 22.87 -75.73 -51.57
CA VAL A 115 21.88 -75.30 -50.59
C VAL A 115 22.46 -74.26 -49.61
N GLU A 116 23.69 -74.45 -49.16
CA GLU A 116 24.42 -73.50 -48.29
C GLU A 116 24.61 -72.13 -48.96
N ARG A 117 25.04 -72.10 -50.24
CA ARG A 117 25.14 -70.87 -51.02
C ARG A 117 23.76 -70.21 -51.24
N ALA A 118 22.73 -71.00 -51.57
CA ALA A 118 21.38 -70.49 -51.78
C ALA A 118 20.78 -69.86 -50.51
N MET A 119 20.94 -70.50 -49.35
CA MET A 119 20.53 -69.94 -48.06
C MET A 119 21.29 -68.65 -47.75
N SER A 120 22.61 -68.64 -47.95
CA SER A 120 23.45 -67.45 -47.73
C SER A 120 23.04 -66.26 -48.60
N LEU A 121 22.82 -66.50 -49.91
CA LEU A 121 22.36 -65.45 -50.83
C LEU A 121 20.95 -64.95 -50.49
N ASN A 122 20.04 -65.83 -50.05
CA ASN A 122 18.70 -65.41 -49.60
C ASN A 122 18.79 -64.52 -48.36
N THR A 123 19.56 -64.91 -47.34
CA THR A 123 19.76 -64.09 -46.12
C THR A 123 20.41 -62.75 -46.43
N ILE A 124 21.35 -62.69 -47.39
CA ILE A 124 21.94 -61.43 -47.86
C ILE A 124 20.88 -60.56 -48.54
N ALA A 125 20.08 -61.11 -49.46
CA ALA A 125 19.03 -60.37 -50.15
C ALA A 125 17.92 -59.86 -49.21
N GLU A 126 17.54 -60.67 -48.21
CA GLU A 126 16.61 -60.25 -47.14
C GLU A 126 17.17 -59.08 -46.33
N LYS A 127 18.47 -59.11 -45.99
CA LYS A 127 19.11 -58.03 -45.22
C LYS A 127 19.39 -56.77 -46.04
N ASP A 128 19.74 -56.89 -47.32
CA ASP A 128 19.82 -55.75 -48.24
C ASP A 128 18.45 -55.08 -48.39
N LYS A 129 17.36 -55.86 -48.49
CA LYS A 129 15.98 -55.35 -48.54
C LYS A 129 15.58 -54.67 -47.22
N GLU A 130 15.80 -55.31 -46.08
CA GLU A 130 15.48 -54.75 -44.76
C GLU A 130 16.22 -53.42 -44.53
N LEU A 131 17.49 -53.34 -44.93
CA LEU A 131 18.29 -52.12 -44.85
C LEU A 131 17.75 -51.00 -45.77
N LEU A 132 17.31 -51.32 -46.98
CA LEU A 132 16.65 -50.37 -47.88
C LEU A 132 15.27 -49.91 -47.37
N ASP A 133 14.46 -50.83 -46.83
CA ASP A 133 13.15 -50.51 -46.25
C ASP A 133 13.31 -49.60 -45.01
N GLN A 134 14.28 -49.88 -44.14
CA GLN A 134 14.65 -48.99 -43.02
C GLN A 134 15.17 -47.62 -43.50
N HIS A 135 16.02 -47.60 -44.54
CA HIS A 135 16.57 -46.35 -45.09
C HIS A 135 15.48 -45.44 -45.64
N ARG A 136 14.49 -46.05 -46.31
CA ARG A 136 13.31 -45.37 -46.81
C ARG A 136 12.47 -44.83 -45.65
N ALA A 137 12.18 -45.66 -44.64
CA ALA A 137 11.40 -45.24 -43.47
C ALA A 137 12.07 -44.10 -42.70
N ASP A 138 13.41 -44.12 -42.53
CA ASP A 138 14.15 -43.02 -41.92
C ASP A 138 14.03 -41.72 -42.74
N LYS A 139 14.13 -41.79 -44.08
CA LYS A 139 13.93 -40.62 -44.97
C LYS A 139 12.50 -40.08 -44.92
N GLU A 140 11.49 -40.95 -44.95
CA GLU A 140 10.08 -40.56 -44.82
C GLU A 140 9.80 -39.95 -43.43
N ALA A 141 10.46 -40.41 -42.37
CA ALA A 141 10.36 -39.84 -41.02
C ALA A 141 11.03 -38.46 -40.90
N VAL A 142 12.16 -38.21 -41.57
CA VAL A 142 12.80 -36.88 -41.61
C VAL A 142 11.88 -35.84 -42.24
N GLU A 143 11.30 -36.16 -43.41
CA GLU A 143 10.41 -35.21 -44.09
C GLU A 143 9.11 -34.97 -43.28
N SER A 144 8.58 -36.00 -42.62
CA SER A 144 7.44 -35.85 -41.70
C SER A 144 7.74 -34.94 -40.53
N LYS A 145 8.91 -35.08 -39.88
CA LYS A 145 9.29 -34.22 -38.74
C LYS A 145 9.67 -32.81 -39.14
N LYS A 146 10.19 -32.61 -40.37
CA LYS A 146 10.42 -31.25 -40.90
C LYS A 146 9.10 -30.51 -41.11
N ALA A 147 8.08 -31.17 -41.65
CA ALA A 147 6.73 -30.61 -41.73
C ALA A 147 6.15 -30.29 -40.33
N GLU A 148 6.32 -31.20 -39.37
CA GLU A 148 5.89 -31.00 -37.97
C GLU A 148 6.58 -29.77 -37.32
N VAL A 149 7.88 -29.56 -37.58
CA VAL A 149 8.61 -28.36 -37.13
C VAL A 149 8.14 -27.09 -37.87
N GLU A 150 7.78 -27.16 -39.15
CA GLU A 150 7.21 -26.02 -39.88
C GLU A 150 5.81 -25.63 -39.33
N ASP A 151 4.97 -26.61 -39.00
CA ASP A 151 3.66 -26.40 -38.36
C ASP A 151 3.81 -25.84 -36.92
N GLU A 152 4.73 -26.38 -36.09
CA GLU A 152 5.01 -25.84 -34.75
C GLU A 152 5.59 -24.41 -34.82
N LEU A 153 6.43 -24.10 -35.81
CA LEU A 153 6.95 -22.73 -36.02
C LEU A 153 5.84 -21.75 -36.41
N ALA A 154 4.90 -22.16 -37.28
CA ALA A 154 3.75 -21.34 -37.65
C ALA A 154 2.80 -21.12 -36.46
N SER A 155 2.57 -22.16 -35.65
CA SER A 155 1.84 -22.08 -34.38
C SER A 155 2.52 -21.10 -33.40
N LEU A 156 3.85 -21.21 -33.23
CA LEU A 156 4.65 -20.33 -32.39
C LEU A 156 4.58 -18.86 -32.85
N GLU A 157 4.62 -18.57 -34.15
CA GLU A 157 4.47 -17.20 -34.68
C GLU A 157 3.07 -16.64 -34.38
N SER A 158 2.01 -17.45 -34.51
CA SER A 158 0.64 -17.08 -34.14
C SER A 158 0.52 -16.80 -32.64
N ASN A 159 1.09 -17.68 -31.81
CA ASN A 159 1.08 -17.57 -30.36
C ASN A 159 1.83 -16.33 -29.85
N LEU A 160 2.95 -15.96 -30.48
CA LEU A 160 3.70 -14.74 -30.16
C LEU A 160 2.89 -13.47 -30.48
N LYS A 161 2.14 -13.45 -31.59
CA LYS A 161 1.24 -12.32 -31.94
C LYS A 161 0.05 -12.22 -30.99
N GLU A 162 -0.52 -13.35 -30.55
CA GLU A 162 -1.56 -13.36 -29.53
C GLU A 162 -1.01 -12.82 -28.19
N LEU A 163 0.19 -13.23 -27.79
CA LEU A 163 0.87 -12.73 -26.58
C LEU A 163 1.13 -11.20 -26.64
N GLU A 164 1.57 -10.68 -27.78
CA GLU A 164 1.77 -9.24 -27.99
C GLU A 164 0.45 -8.47 -27.90
N SER A 165 -0.61 -8.98 -28.53
CA SER A 165 -1.96 -8.40 -28.45
C SER A 165 -2.53 -8.43 -27.03
N LEU A 166 -2.34 -9.53 -26.29
CA LEU A 166 -2.73 -9.64 -24.88
C LEU A 166 -1.98 -8.66 -23.98
N LYS A 167 -0.69 -8.41 -24.26
CA LYS A 167 0.12 -7.44 -23.50
C LYS A 167 -0.30 -6.00 -23.76
N SER A 168 -0.51 -5.61 -25.02
CA SER A 168 -1.11 -4.29 -25.35
C SER A 168 -2.45 -4.11 -24.65
N GLY A 169 -3.35 -5.10 -24.78
CA GLY A 169 -4.67 -5.08 -24.13
C GLY A 169 -4.66 -5.23 -22.60
N LEU A 170 -3.51 -5.52 -21.98
CA LEU A 170 -3.30 -5.43 -20.54
C LEU A 170 -2.83 -4.03 -20.15
N ASP A 171 -1.93 -3.43 -20.92
CA ASP A 171 -1.42 -2.08 -20.66
C ASP A 171 -2.51 -1.01 -20.86
N ASP A 172 -3.37 -1.15 -21.87
CA ASP A 172 -4.59 -0.33 -22.06
C ASP A 172 -5.43 -0.25 -20.77
N LYS A 173 -5.61 -1.38 -20.06
CA LYS A 173 -6.39 -1.46 -18.81
C LYS A 173 -5.67 -0.84 -17.61
N LYS A 174 -4.33 -0.86 -17.61
CA LYS A 174 -3.54 -0.14 -16.59
C LYS A 174 -3.68 1.37 -16.79
N GLU A 175 -3.67 1.85 -18.03
CA GLU A 175 -3.92 3.26 -18.34
C GLU A 175 -5.35 3.68 -17.99
N GLU A 176 -6.36 2.88 -18.33
CA GLU A 176 -7.76 3.08 -17.90
C GLU A 176 -7.87 3.18 -16.37
N LYS A 177 -7.29 2.22 -15.63
CA LYS A 177 -7.26 2.24 -14.16
C LYS A 177 -6.52 3.47 -13.61
N ASN A 178 -5.37 3.82 -14.18
CA ASN A 178 -4.57 4.97 -13.72
C ASN A 178 -5.34 6.28 -13.91
N SER A 179 -6.03 6.45 -15.04
CA SER A 179 -6.92 7.60 -15.32
C SER A 179 -8.05 7.71 -14.28
N VAL A 180 -8.70 6.58 -13.96
CA VAL A 180 -9.75 6.51 -12.92
C VAL A 180 -9.21 6.88 -11.53
N MET A 181 -8.02 6.41 -11.15
CA MET A 181 -7.38 6.77 -9.88
C MET A 181 -6.94 8.24 -9.82
N GLU A 182 -6.43 8.80 -10.92
CA GLU A 182 -6.08 10.22 -11.00
C GLU A 182 -7.31 11.12 -10.81
N GLY A 183 -8.44 10.77 -11.45
CA GLY A 183 -9.72 11.45 -11.28
C GLY A 183 -10.17 11.51 -9.82
N LEU A 184 -10.20 10.37 -9.12
CA LEU A 184 -10.54 10.31 -7.69
C LEU A 184 -9.62 11.21 -6.84
N SER A 185 -8.31 11.20 -7.12
CA SER A 185 -7.34 12.02 -6.38
C SER A 185 -7.53 13.54 -6.56
N ALA A 186 -8.14 13.96 -7.67
CA ALA A 186 -8.47 15.35 -7.96
C ALA A 186 -9.79 15.77 -7.29
N GLU A 187 -10.79 14.88 -7.25
CA GLU A 187 -12.09 15.14 -6.61
C GLU A 187 -11.98 15.14 -5.08
N GLU A 188 -11.22 14.19 -4.50
CA GLU A 188 -10.88 14.22 -3.06
C GLU A 188 -10.11 15.49 -2.67
N ARG A 189 -9.22 15.97 -3.55
CA ARG A 189 -8.40 17.17 -3.31
C ARG A 189 -9.27 18.42 -3.16
N GLU A 190 -10.27 18.59 -4.01
CA GLU A 190 -11.14 19.76 -4.03
C GLU A 190 -11.95 19.83 -2.72
N ALA A 191 -12.69 18.77 -2.40
CA ALA A 191 -13.54 18.74 -1.21
C ALA A 191 -12.77 18.82 0.11
N LEU A 192 -11.62 18.13 0.25
CA LEU A 192 -10.84 18.22 1.49
C LEU A 192 -10.26 19.63 1.71
N SER A 193 -10.01 20.37 0.62
CA SER A 193 -9.61 21.78 0.67
C SER A 193 -10.76 22.72 1.02
N GLU A 194 -11.99 22.43 0.58
CA GLU A 194 -13.18 23.22 0.94
C GLU A 194 -13.56 23.02 2.42
N ILE A 195 -13.59 21.78 2.92
CA ILE A 195 -13.92 21.48 4.33
C ILE A 195 -12.96 22.24 5.26
N THR A 196 -11.64 22.10 5.04
CA THR A 196 -10.62 22.66 5.92
C THR A 196 -10.66 24.19 5.94
N ALA A 197 -10.86 24.83 4.78
CA ALA A 197 -11.05 26.28 4.70
C ALA A 197 -12.30 26.76 5.48
N ILE A 198 -13.41 26.02 5.42
CA ILE A 198 -14.66 26.35 6.13
C ILE A 198 -14.50 26.12 7.64
N GLU A 199 -13.81 25.07 8.08
CA GLU A 199 -13.58 24.80 9.51
C GLU A 199 -12.65 25.84 10.16
N ASP A 200 -11.57 26.24 9.48
CA ASP A 200 -10.68 27.30 9.95
C ASP A 200 -11.39 28.67 10.01
N GLU A 201 -12.17 29.04 8.98
CA GLU A 201 -12.92 30.31 8.97
C GLU A 201 -14.03 30.34 10.04
N GLN A 202 -14.71 29.21 10.29
CA GLN A 202 -15.64 29.10 11.42
C GLN A 202 -14.94 29.24 12.78
N ALA A 203 -13.71 28.72 12.93
CA ALA A 203 -12.92 28.87 14.15
C ALA A 203 -12.50 30.33 14.40
N GLU A 204 -12.08 31.07 13.36
CA GLU A 204 -11.79 32.51 13.46
C GLU A 204 -13.03 33.33 13.84
N LEU A 205 -14.17 33.09 13.20
CA LEU A 205 -15.43 33.78 13.52
C LEU A 205 -15.88 33.51 14.96
N ALA A 206 -15.74 32.28 15.46
CA ALA A 206 -16.02 31.93 16.85
C ALA A 206 -15.06 32.61 17.83
N ALA A 207 -13.77 32.73 17.48
CA ALA A 207 -12.78 33.46 18.28
C ALA A 207 -13.11 34.97 18.34
N GLN A 208 -13.47 35.59 17.21
CA GLN A 208 -13.91 36.99 17.17
C GLN A 208 -15.17 37.23 18.00
N GLU A 209 -16.19 36.36 17.89
CA GLU A 209 -17.39 36.44 18.72
C GLU A 209 -17.06 36.36 20.22
N ASN A 210 -16.17 35.47 20.63
CA ASN A 210 -15.76 35.34 22.03
C ASN A 210 -14.98 36.55 22.53
N ALA A 211 -14.09 37.12 21.72
CA ALA A 211 -13.38 38.36 22.04
C ALA A 211 -14.36 39.55 22.20
N ILE A 212 -15.33 39.67 21.29
CA ILE A 212 -16.37 40.71 21.34
C ILE A 212 -17.25 40.53 22.59
N LYS A 213 -17.65 39.30 22.93
CA LYS A 213 -18.42 39.00 24.15
C LYS A 213 -17.64 39.36 25.42
N GLN A 214 -16.36 39.00 25.49
CA GLN A 214 -15.48 39.37 26.62
C GLN A 214 -15.32 40.88 26.77
N GLU A 215 -15.15 41.61 25.67
CA GLU A 215 -15.01 43.08 25.68
C GLU A 215 -16.32 43.77 26.11
N ILE A 216 -17.48 43.30 25.62
CA ILE A 216 -18.79 43.79 26.07
C ILE A 216 -18.99 43.52 27.57
N GLU A 217 -18.59 42.33 28.05
CA GLU A 217 -18.71 41.99 29.47
C GLU A 217 -17.74 42.79 30.35
N ARG A 218 -16.52 43.09 29.86
CA ARG A 218 -15.56 44.00 30.49
C ARG A 218 -16.14 45.41 30.61
N GLN A 219 -16.62 45.98 29.50
CA GLN A 219 -17.23 47.31 29.49
C GLN A 219 -18.45 47.37 30.43
N ARG A 220 -19.29 46.34 30.44
CA ARG A 220 -20.40 46.25 31.40
C ARG A 220 -19.90 46.22 32.85
N LYS A 221 -18.90 45.39 33.19
CA LYS A 221 -18.33 45.31 34.54
C LYS A 221 -17.70 46.63 34.97
N GLU A 222 -17.03 47.34 34.07
CA GLU A 222 -16.48 48.68 34.32
C GLU A 222 -17.58 49.74 34.52
N GLU A 223 -18.65 49.70 33.73
CA GLU A 223 -19.79 50.61 33.90
C GLU A 223 -20.58 50.32 35.18
N GLU A 224 -20.76 49.04 35.54
CA GLU A 224 -21.44 48.58 36.75
C GLU A 224 -20.60 48.92 38.01
N ALA A 225 -19.28 48.73 37.96
CA ALA A 225 -18.35 49.19 38.99
C ALA A 225 -18.33 50.72 39.13
N ARG A 226 -18.36 51.47 38.01
CA ARG A 226 -18.46 52.94 38.00
C ARG A 226 -19.79 53.41 38.61
N LYS A 227 -20.91 52.76 38.30
CA LYS A 227 -22.22 53.02 38.92
C LYS A 227 -22.19 52.74 40.42
N LYS A 228 -21.60 51.61 40.85
CA LYS A 228 -21.44 51.26 42.28
C LYS A 228 -20.56 52.26 43.02
N ALA A 229 -19.39 52.63 42.47
CA ALA A 229 -18.49 53.61 43.08
C ALA A 229 -19.11 55.02 43.14
N ALA A 230 -19.92 55.41 42.14
CA ALA A 230 -20.69 56.65 42.20
C ALA A 230 -21.79 56.61 43.29
N ALA A 231 -22.48 55.48 43.44
CA ALA A 231 -23.47 55.28 44.50
C ALA A 231 -22.84 55.25 45.90
N GLU A 232 -21.71 54.56 46.08
CA GLU A 232 -20.94 54.55 47.33
C GLU A 232 -20.41 55.94 47.68
N LYS A 233 -19.90 56.70 46.69
CA LYS A 233 -19.47 58.09 46.89
C LYS A 233 -20.65 58.99 47.29
N ALA A 234 -21.79 58.88 46.63
CA ALA A 234 -23.00 59.64 46.96
C ALA A 234 -23.57 59.27 48.34
N ALA A 235 -23.50 57.99 48.72
CA ALA A 235 -23.88 57.51 50.05
C ALA A 235 -22.93 58.02 51.14
N ALA A 236 -21.61 58.02 50.88
CA ALA A 236 -20.60 58.57 51.79
C ALA A 236 -20.74 60.09 51.93
N GLU A 237 -21.01 60.82 50.84
CA GLU A 237 -21.27 62.26 50.85
C GLU A 237 -22.56 62.60 51.62
N LYS A 238 -23.63 61.81 51.41
CA LYS A 238 -24.87 61.91 52.20
C LYS A 238 -24.60 61.64 53.69
N ALA A 239 -23.91 60.55 54.02
CA ALA A 239 -23.60 60.20 55.42
C ALA A 239 -22.69 61.23 56.09
N ALA A 240 -21.72 61.80 55.37
CA ALA A 240 -20.89 62.90 55.86
C ALA A 240 -21.73 64.17 56.10
N ARG A 241 -22.70 64.47 55.23
CA ARG A 241 -23.63 65.60 55.37
C ARG A 241 -24.63 65.41 56.51
N GLU A 242 -25.12 64.19 56.72
CA GLU A 242 -25.96 63.82 57.87
C GLU A 242 -25.16 63.86 59.18
N LYS A 243 -23.92 63.37 59.18
CA LYS A 243 -22.99 63.49 60.32
C LYS A 243 -22.69 64.95 60.65
N ALA A 244 -22.31 65.76 59.68
CA ALA A 244 -22.07 67.20 59.87
C ALA A 244 -23.33 67.96 60.32
N ALA A 245 -24.52 67.57 59.84
CA ALA A 245 -25.78 68.13 60.34
C ALA A 245 -26.07 67.71 61.80
N SER A 246 -25.77 66.45 62.17
CA SER A 246 -25.89 65.96 63.54
C SER A 246 -24.88 66.62 64.49
N GLU A 247 -23.66 66.87 64.01
CA GLU A 247 -22.60 67.58 64.74
C GLU A 247 -22.93 69.07 64.89
N LYS A 248 -23.50 69.71 63.87
CA LYS A 248 -24.03 71.08 63.97
C LYS A 248 -25.21 71.16 64.94
N ALA A 249 -26.15 70.22 64.90
CA ALA A 249 -27.27 70.16 65.84
C ALA A 249 -26.83 69.81 67.28
N ALA A 250 -25.77 69.01 67.43
CA ALA A 250 -25.13 68.75 68.72
C ALA A 250 -24.38 69.98 69.23
N ALA A 251 -23.69 70.73 68.35
CA ALA A 251 -23.03 71.99 68.68
C ALA A 251 -24.05 73.10 69.01
N GLU A 252 -25.20 73.17 68.34
CA GLU A 252 -26.29 74.08 68.69
C GLU A 252 -26.94 73.70 70.02
N LYS A 253 -27.13 72.41 70.31
CA LYS A 253 -27.56 71.94 71.64
C LYS A 253 -26.49 72.15 72.72
N ALA A 254 -25.21 72.08 72.37
CA ALA A 254 -24.10 72.39 73.26
C ALA A 254 -24.06 73.89 73.55
N ALA A 255 -24.17 74.75 72.54
CA ALA A 255 -24.22 76.21 72.69
C ALA A 255 -25.48 76.68 73.45
N ALA A 256 -26.63 76.02 73.27
CA ALA A 256 -27.81 76.24 74.10
C ALA A 256 -27.57 75.82 75.57
N LYS A 257 -26.95 74.66 75.80
CA LYS A 257 -26.53 74.27 77.15
C LYS A 257 -25.41 75.16 77.71
N GLU A 258 -24.59 75.79 76.88
CA GLU A 258 -23.52 76.72 77.27
C GLU A 258 -24.08 78.11 77.56
N SER A 259 -25.23 78.49 76.99
CA SER A 259 -25.97 79.70 77.39
C SER A 259 -26.73 79.51 78.71
N GLU A 260 -27.16 78.29 79.05
CA GLU A 260 -27.65 77.95 80.40
C GLU A 260 -26.49 77.78 81.40
N ALA A 261 -25.42 77.05 81.04
CA ALA A 261 -24.23 76.81 81.85
C ALA A 261 -23.24 77.98 81.88
N LYS A 262 -23.65 79.17 81.43
CA LYS A 262 -22.96 80.43 81.76
C LYS A 262 -23.31 80.95 83.16
N ALA A 263 -24.20 80.25 83.87
CA ALA A 263 -24.11 80.13 85.32
C ALA A 263 -23.28 78.89 85.71
N THR A 264 -22.42 79.00 86.72
CA THR A 264 -21.53 77.95 87.28
C THR A 264 -20.32 77.47 86.44
N ALA A 265 -19.31 78.34 86.40
CA ALA A 265 -17.87 78.05 86.56
C ALA A 265 -17.29 76.64 86.26
N ALA A 266 -16.52 76.58 85.17
CA ALA A 266 -15.13 76.10 85.10
C ALA A 266 -14.64 74.91 85.97
N ALA A 267 -14.27 73.79 85.30
CA ALA A 267 -13.10 72.98 85.66
C ALA A 267 -12.52 72.19 84.46
N ALA A 268 -11.21 71.91 84.57
CA ALA A 268 -10.30 71.04 83.81
C ALA A 268 -10.83 69.64 83.34
N SER A 269 -10.19 68.88 82.44
CA SER A 269 -9.13 69.11 81.41
C SER A 269 -8.87 67.81 80.62
N SER A 270 -8.14 67.88 79.48
CA SER A 270 -7.29 66.80 78.88
C SER A 270 -7.97 65.48 78.40
N SER A 271 -7.51 64.76 77.36
CA SER A 271 -6.47 65.01 76.33
C SER A 271 -6.58 63.99 75.17
N SER A 272 -5.90 64.27 74.04
CA SER A 272 -5.24 63.32 73.09
C SER A 272 -5.96 62.00 72.72
N SER A 273 -6.58 61.82 71.56
CA SER A 273 -6.03 61.77 70.18
C SER A 273 -5.49 60.40 69.71
N SER A 274 -5.91 60.05 68.49
CA SER A 274 -5.10 59.56 67.36
C SER A 274 -4.42 58.17 67.39
N SER A 275 -4.99 57.29 66.55
CA SER A 275 -4.32 56.64 65.38
C SER A 275 -3.24 55.55 65.65
N GLU A 276 -2.72 54.76 64.70
CA GLU A 276 -2.85 54.73 63.22
C GLU A 276 -2.54 53.29 62.65
N SER A 277 -2.56 53.14 61.31
CA SER A 277 -1.67 52.32 60.42
C SER A 277 -0.73 51.20 60.96
N SER A 278 -0.35 50.14 60.22
CA SER A 278 -0.65 49.65 58.84
C SER A 278 0.12 48.32 58.54
N ASN A 279 -0.05 47.75 57.32
CA ASN A 279 0.88 46.80 56.63
C ASN A 279 1.12 45.38 57.23
N SER A 280 1.64 44.35 56.52
CA SER A 280 1.85 44.08 55.07
C SER A 280 2.33 42.62 54.78
N SER A 281 2.04 42.07 53.58
CA SER A 281 2.86 41.05 52.84
C SER A 281 3.01 39.62 53.46
N SER A 282 3.44 38.52 52.80
CA SER A 282 3.55 38.08 51.38
C SER A 282 3.94 36.57 51.27
N SER A 283 4.03 36.01 50.04
CA SER A 283 4.79 34.77 49.64
C SER A 283 4.18 33.37 49.96
N SER A 284 4.55 32.20 49.36
CA SER A 284 5.11 31.82 48.02
C SER A 284 5.28 30.27 47.79
N SER A 285 5.49 29.82 46.53
CA SER A 285 6.13 28.52 46.07
C SER A 285 5.35 27.17 46.28
N SER A 286 5.61 25.97 45.71
CA SER A 286 6.47 25.34 44.65
C SER A 286 5.86 23.93 44.23
N LYS A 287 6.38 22.92 43.49
CA LYS A 287 7.70 22.57 42.86
C LYS A 287 7.63 21.68 41.55
N SER A 288 8.24 20.47 41.50
CA SER A 288 8.62 19.64 40.30
C SER A 288 8.60 18.08 40.57
N GLU A 289 9.22 17.07 39.89
CA GLU A 289 10.33 16.86 38.88
C GLU A 289 10.43 15.37 38.35
N SER A 290 11.29 15.07 37.33
CA SER A 290 11.87 13.73 36.92
C SER A 290 10.94 12.64 36.26
N SER A 291 11.29 11.45 35.68
CA SER A 291 12.44 10.77 34.96
C SER A 291 12.07 9.27 34.67
N ALA A 292 12.72 8.33 33.92
CA ALA A 292 13.70 8.23 32.79
C ALA A 292 13.89 6.71 32.35
N SER A 293 14.88 6.33 31.49
CA SER A 293 15.34 4.95 31.05
C SER A 293 14.60 4.28 29.83
N SER A 294 15.02 3.19 29.11
CA SER A 294 16.13 2.17 29.15
C SER A 294 16.43 1.51 27.72
N ASN A 295 17.18 0.39 27.57
CA ASN A 295 17.72 -0.17 26.28
C ASN A 295 17.99 -1.73 26.27
N THR A 296 18.12 -2.44 25.12
CA THR A 296 18.74 -3.82 24.93
C THR A 296 18.89 -4.23 23.43
N THR A 297 19.81 -5.16 23.09
CA THR A 297 20.07 -5.67 21.71
C THR A 297 20.28 -7.20 21.65
N SER A 298 19.86 -7.86 20.56
CA SER A 298 20.29 -9.22 20.16
C SER A 298 20.30 -9.32 18.62
N SER A 299 21.14 -10.19 18.04
CA SER A 299 21.37 -10.26 16.57
C SER A 299 20.91 -11.59 15.97
N GLY A 300 20.27 -11.49 14.80
CA GLY A 300 19.42 -12.51 14.18
C GLY A 300 18.09 -11.83 13.85
N SER A 301 17.86 -11.51 12.58
CA SER A 301 16.83 -10.53 12.20
C SER A 301 15.44 -10.99 12.62
N MET A 302 14.72 -10.11 13.31
CA MET A 302 13.39 -10.39 13.85
C MET A 302 12.38 -10.76 12.76
N PHE A 303 12.62 -10.24 11.55
CA PHE A 303 11.88 -10.51 10.34
C PHE A 303 12.85 -10.93 9.21
N ILE A 304 12.32 -11.55 8.15
CA ILE A 304 13.01 -11.77 6.87
C ILE A 304 12.42 -10.85 5.79
N TRP A 305 13.15 -10.67 4.68
CA TRP A 305 12.61 -9.99 3.51
C TRP A 305 11.34 -10.69 2.99
N PRO A 306 10.22 -9.96 2.81
CA PRO A 306 8.95 -10.57 2.41
C PRO A 306 8.89 -10.90 0.91
N ALA A 307 9.73 -10.26 0.09
CA ALA A 307 9.89 -10.51 -1.34
C ALA A 307 11.34 -10.21 -1.76
N HIS A 308 11.84 -10.90 -2.78
CA HIS A 308 13.19 -10.71 -3.32
C HIS A 308 13.15 -9.84 -4.59
N ALA A 309 13.05 -8.52 -4.41
CA ALA A 309 13.10 -7.55 -5.51
C ALA A 309 13.63 -6.18 -5.02
N THR A 310 13.60 -5.16 -5.88
CA THR A 310 14.22 -3.84 -5.63
C THR A 310 13.29 -2.97 -4.78
N ILE A 311 13.84 -2.29 -3.76
CA ILE A 311 13.10 -1.23 -3.06
C ILE A 311 13.00 -0.02 -4.00
N THR A 312 11.82 0.27 -4.51
CA THR A 312 11.56 1.45 -5.35
C THR A 312 11.25 2.68 -4.52
N SER A 313 10.79 2.53 -3.28
CA SER A 313 10.51 3.68 -2.42
C SER A 313 10.54 3.36 -0.93
N GLU A 314 11.15 4.26 -0.15
CA GLU A 314 11.51 4.06 1.26
C GLU A 314 10.45 4.63 2.24
N TYR A 315 10.50 4.19 3.50
CA TYR A 315 9.63 4.68 4.58
C TYR A 315 9.93 6.15 4.91
N GLY A 316 8.87 6.93 5.16
CA GLY A 316 8.98 8.27 5.73
C GLY A 316 8.05 9.30 5.09
N MET A 317 8.24 10.55 5.48
CA MET A 317 7.46 11.69 4.97
C MET A 317 7.80 11.94 3.49
N ARG A 318 6.87 11.63 2.59
CA ARG A 318 6.99 11.92 1.15
C ARG A 318 6.23 13.20 0.83
N PHE A 319 6.75 14.01 -0.07
CA PHE A 319 6.04 15.20 -0.59
C PHE A 319 5.02 14.73 -1.64
N HIS A 320 3.74 15.01 -1.45
CA HIS A 320 2.70 14.64 -2.40
C HIS A 320 2.53 15.75 -3.45
N PRO A 321 2.98 15.57 -4.71
CA PRO A 321 3.08 16.67 -5.68
C PRO A 321 1.72 17.30 -6.04
N ILE A 322 0.63 16.56 -5.85
CA ILE A 322 -0.74 17.00 -6.13
C ILE A 322 -1.34 17.81 -4.97
N HIS A 323 -1.01 17.49 -3.71
CA HIS A 323 -1.62 18.14 -2.54
C HIS A 323 -0.73 19.22 -1.92
N ASN A 324 0.56 19.30 -2.32
CA ASN A 324 1.58 20.17 -1.72
C ASN A 324 1.82 19.92 -0.20
N THR A 325 1.23 18.87 0.35
CA THR A 325 1.40 18.39 1.72
C THR A 325 2.39 17.24 1.77
N SER A 326 2.94 16.97 2.95
CA SER A 326 3.73 15.77 3.18
C SER A 326 2.87 14.70 3.85
N ARG A 327 2.69 13.55 3.19
CA ARG A 327 2.03 12.36 3.76
C ARG A 327 3.09 11.35 4.21
N LEU A 328 2.84 10.65 5.31
CA LEU A 328 3.70 9.58 5.80
C LEU A 328 3.51 8.34 4.93
N HIS A 329 4.57 7.93 4.22
CA HIS A 329 4.64 6.58 3.73
C HIS A 329 4.99 5.63 4.88
N SER A 330 4.01 4.80 5.26
CA SER A 330 4.02 4.00 6.48
C SER A 330 4.67 2.62 6.32
N GLY A 331 5.13 2.29 5.11
CA GLY A 331 5.88 1.06 4.80
C GLY A 331 7.11 1.30 3.91
N ILE A 332 7.55 0.25 3.19
CA ILE A 332 8.44 0.33 2.03
C ILE A 332 7.78 -0.31 0.82
N ASP A 333 8.15 0.15 -0.37
CA ASP A 333 7.61 -0.36 -1.64
C ASP A 333 8.70 -1.16 -2.34
N ILE A 334 8.44 -2.45 -2.56
CA ILE A 334 9.36 -3.42 -3.13
C ILE A 334 8.79 -3.88 -4.48
N ALA A 335 9.47 -3.61 -5.59
CA ALA A 335 8.98 -3.83 -6.94
C ALA A 335 9.97 -4.62 -7.81
N GLY A 336 9.43 -5.36 -8.78
CA GLY A 336 10.18 -6.04 -9.83
C GLY A 336 9.25 -6.64 -10.89
N PRO A 337 9.79 -7.05 -12.04
CA PRO A 337 9.01 -7.66 -13.13
C PRO A 337 8.72 -9.15 -12.87
N GLY A 338 7.66 -9.66 -13.51
CA GLY A 338 7.29 -11.08 -13.49
C GLY A 338 6.67 -11.54 -12.17
N THR A 339 6.41 -12.84 -12.04
CA THR A 339 5.71 -13.40 -10.88
C THR A 339 6.63 -13.52 -9.67
N ILE A 340 6.58 -12.53 -8.78
CA ILE A 340 7.38 -12.48 -7.55
C ILE A 340 6.54 -12.96 -6.35
N PRO A 341 6.92 -14.05 -5.66
CA PRO A 341 6.20 -14.56 -4.50
C PRO A 341 6.43 -13.70 -3.24
N ILE A 342 5.35 -13.49 -2.49
CA ILE A 342 5.33 -12.78 -1.20
C ILE A 342 5.25 -13.81 -0.07
N HIS A 343 6.07 -13.63 0.96
CA HIS A 343 6.17 -14.54 2.11
C HIS A 343 5.98 -13.80 3.44
N ALA A 344 5.51 -14.52 4.45
CA ALA A 344 5.39 -14.00 5.81
C ALA A 344 6.77 -13.67 6.40
N ALA A 345 6.98 -12.39 6.71
CA ALA A 345 8.24 -11.88 7.23
C ALA A 345 8.59 -12.45 8.63
N ALA A 346 7.60 -12.92 9.39
CA ALA A 346 7.77 -13.68 10.64
C ALA A 346 6.57 -14.62 10.86
N SER A 347 6.73 -15.62 11.74
CA SER A 347 5.61 -16.48 12.16
C SER A 347 4.57 -15.68 12.94
N GLY A 348 3.29 -16.01 12.80
CA GLY A 348 2.20 -15.27 13.45
C GLY A 348 0.81 -15.77 13.08
N THR A 349 -0.22 -14.99 13.36
CA THR A 349 -1.61 -15.28 12.99
C THR A 349 -2.15 -14.17 12.09
N VAL A 350 -2.69 -14.55 10.94
CA VAL A 350 -3.39 -13.66 10.00
C VAL A 350 -4.64 -13.12 10.67
N TYR A 351 -4.77 -11.81 10.87
CA TYR A 351 -6.01 -11.22 11.40
C TYR A 351 -6.92 -10.67 10.28
N SER A 352 -6.36 -10.42 9.10
CA SER A 352 -7.11 -9.98 7.92
C SER A 352 -6.42 -10.49 6.65
N ALA A 353 -7.20 -11.01 5.72
CA ALA A 353 -6.77 -11.38 4.37
C ALA A 353 -7.96 -11.21 3.42
N GLY A 354 -7.76 -10.52 2.29
CA GLY A 354 -8.81 -10.21 1.32
C GLY A 354 -8.58 -8.88 0.62
N TYR A 355 -9.59 -8.38 -0.09
CA TYR A 355 -9.54 -7.07 -0.74
C TYR A 355 -9.98 -5.94 0.20
N SER A 356 -9.35 -4.77 0.10
CA SER A 356 -9.84 -3.51 0.69
C SER A 356 -9.39 -2.32 -0.15
N SER A 357 -10.20 -1.26 -0.21
CA SER A 357 -9.80 0.03 -0.80
C SER A 357 -8.47 0.54 -0.20
N GLY A 358 -7.68 1.29 -0.96
CA GLY A 358 -6.28 1.55 -0.63
C GLY A 358 -5.38 0.36 -0.97
N LEU A 359 -5.38 -0.65 -0.10
CA LEU A 359 -4.37 -1.71 -0.10
C LEU A 359 -4.60 -2.85 -1.11
N GLY A 360 -5.69 -2.84 -1.87
CA GLY A 360 -6.03 -3.90 -2.83
C GLY A 360 -6.23 -5.26 -2.15
N ASN A 361 -5.84 -6.34 -2.83
CA ASN A 361 -5.65 -7.63 -2.18
C ASN A 361 -4.50 -7.54 -1.18
N ASN A 362 -4.78 -7.78 0.10
CA ASN A 362 -3.81 -7.64 1.17
C ASN A 362 -3.92 -8.72 2.23
N VAL A 363 -2.79 -8.96 2.91
CA VAL A 363 -2.69 -9.79 4.12
C VAL A 363 -2.17 -8.92 5.25
N LYS A 364 -2.67 -9.13 6.47
CA LYS A 364 -2.19 -8.47 7.68
C LYS A 364 -2.03 -9.50 8.79
N ILE A 365 -0.83 -9.60 9.35
CA ILE A 365 -0.41 -10.67 10.27
C ILE A 365 0.02 -10.07 11.60
N THR A 366 -0.49 -10.61 12.71
CA THR A 366 -0.04 -10.27 14.06
C THR A 366 0.98 -11.30 14.54
N HIS A 367 2.11 -10.81 15.04
CA HIS A 367 3.23 -11.58 15.54
C HIS A 367 3.42 -11.30 17.03
N HIS A 368 3.96 -12.27 17.76
CA HIS A 368 4.41 -12.08 19.13
C HIS A 368 5.85 -12.57 19.24
N ILE A 369 6.79 -11.65 19.36
CA ILE A 369 8.23 -11.91 19.25
C ILE A 369 8.94 -11.23 20.43
N ASN A 370 9.76 -11.98 21.17
CA ASN A 370 10.50 -11.51 22.35
C ASN A 370 9.62 -10.83 23.43
N GLY A 371 8.36 -11.26 23.56
CA GLY A 371 7.39 -10.69 24.51
C GLY A 371 6.65 -9.45 24.01
N GLN A 372 7.02 -8.91 22.84
CA GLN A 372 6.38 -7.76 22.21
C GLN A 372 5.47 -8.20 21.05
N THR A 373 4.33 -7.54 20.92
CA THR A 373 3.43 -7.72 19.77
C THR A 373 3.86 -6.81 18.62
N TYR A 374 3.81 -7.33 17.39
CA TYR A 374 4.03 -6.57 16.16
C TYR A 374 2.92 -6.93 15.15
N THR A 375 2.68 -6.06 14.19
CA THR A 375 1.86 -6.38 13.01
C THR A 375 2.62 -6.10 11.72
N THR A 376 2.52 -6.99 10.75
CA THR A 376 2.99 -6.74 9.37
C THR A 376 1.81 -6.61 8.41
N VAL A 377 1.97 -5.77 7.38
CA VAL A 377 0.98 -5.55 6.31
C VAL A 377 1.65 -5.84 4.97
N TYR A 378 0.93 -6.53 4.08
CA TYR A 378 1.36 -6.87 2.73
C TYR A 378 0.26 -6.43 1.75
N GLY A 379 0.44 -5.31 1.06
CA GLY A 379 -0.53 -4.71 0.14
C GLY A 379 -0.30 -5.06 -1.34
N HIS A 380 -1.29 -4.72 -2.16
CA HIS A 380 -1.28 -4.75 -3.64
C HIS A 380 -0.99 -6.11 -4.26
N MET A 381 -1.32 -7.23 -3.60
CA MET A 381 -1.14 -8.57 -4.14
C MET A 381 -1.87 -8.73 -5.49
N ARG A 382 -1.31 -9.55 -6.39
CA ARG A 382 -1.90 -9.80 -7.72
C ARG A 382 -3.31 -10.37 -7.60
N SER A 383 -3.53 -11.31 -6.69
CA SER A 383 -4.79 -12.03 -6.52
C SER A 383 -5.16 -12.19 -5.04
N THR A 384 -6.35 -12.75 -4.78
CA THR A 384 -6.81 -13.12 -3.43
C THR A 384 -5.72 -13.90 -2.69
N PRO A 385 -5.39 -13.55 -1.43
CA PRO A 385 -4.33 -14.22 -0.70
C PRO A 385 -4.48 -15.74 -0.57
N ALA A 386 -3.35 -16.45 -0.54
CA ALA A 386 -3.25 -17.89 -0.30
C ALA A 386 -3.49 -18.29 1.17
N VAL A 387 -3.93 -17.35 2.01
CA VAL A 387 -4.17 -17.52 3.45
C VAL A 387 -5.46 -16.82 3.88
N SER A 388 -6.08 -17.29 4.96
CA SER A 388 -7.34 -16.77 5.50
C SER A 388 -7.19 -16.13 6.88
N ALA A 389 -8.11 -15.23 7.25
CA ALA A 389 -8.17 -14.68 8.61
C ALA A 389 -8.36 -15.79 9.65
N GLY A 390 -7.65 -15.69 10.78
CA GLY A 390 -7.56 -16.72 11.82
C GLY A 390 -6.48 -17.79 11.58
N GLN A 391 -5.88 -17.85 10.39
CA GLN A 391 -4.83 -18.83 10.08
C GLN A 391 -3.50 -18.48 10.76
N THR A 392 -2.90 -19.45 11.46
CA THR A 392 -1.50 -19.36 11.89
C THR A 392 -0.57 -19.68 10.72
N VAL A 393 0.48 -18.89 10.56
CA VAL A 393 1.47 -19.00 9.48
C VAL A 393 2.90 -18.99 10.01
N SER A 394 3.81 -19.63 9.29
CA SER A 394 5.24 -19.66 9.62
C SER A 394 6.02 -18.56 8.89
N GLN A 395 7.15 -18.12 9.46
CA GLN A 395 8.13 -17.29 8.74
C GLN A 395 8.55 -17.97 7.43
N GLY A 396 8.59 -17.23 6.34
CA GLY A 396 8.87 -17.78 5.00
C GLY A 396 7.70 -18.50 4.34
N GLN A 397 6.52 -18.59 4.97
CA GLN A 397 5.33 -19.17 4.33
C GLN A 397 4.80 -18.24 3.23
N PHE A 398 4.49 -18.81 2.06
CA PHE A 398 3.87 -18.11 0.94
C PHE A 398 2.49 -17.52 1.30
N LEU A 399 2.25 -16.28 0.90
CA LEU A 399 1.01 -15.53 1.14
C LEU A 399 0.24 -15.18 -0.14
N GLY A 400 0.93 -15.10 -1.28
CA GLY A 400 0.40 -14.63 -2.56
C GLY A 400 1.51 -14.10 -3.46
N ASN A 401 1.17 -13.62 -4.65
CA ASN A 401 2.13 -13.01 -5.58
C ASN A 401 2.01 -11.48 -5.58
N MET A 402 3.13 -10.80 -5.86
CA MET A 402 3.19 -9.35 -6.07
C MET A 402 2.33 -8.92 -7.26
N GLY A 403 1.65 -7.78 -7.15
CA GLY A 403 0.74 -7.26 -8.19
C GLY A 403 0.57 -5.75 -8.09
N SER A 404 -0.59 -5.25 -8.53
CA SER A 404 -0.89 -3.82 -8.57
C SER A 404 -2.37 -3.51 -8.27
N THR A 405 -2.98 -4.26 -7.33
CA THR A 405 -4.40 -4.10 -6.99
C THR A 405 -4.65 -2.97 -5.98
N GLY A 406 -5.85 -2.39 -5.93
CA GLY A 406 -6.15 -1.19 -5.14
C GLY A 406 -5.41 0.05 -5.67
N ASP A 407 -4.97 0.94 -4.78
CA ASP A 407 -4.38 2.25 -5.11
C ASP A 407 -2.90 2.10 -5.55
N SER A 408 -2.69 1.42 -6.68
CA SER A 408 -1.38 1.05 -7.20
C SER A 408 -1.32 1.18 -8.72
N THR A 409 -0.41 2.01 -9.20
CA THR A 409 -0.16 2.33 -10.62
C THR A 409 0.84 1.41 -11.32
N GLY A 410 1.53 0.54 -10.57
CA GLY A 410 2.52 -0.39 -11.10
C GLY A 410 2.89 -1.49 -10.09
N GLN A 411 3.42 -2.62 -10.59
CA GLN A 411 3.61 -3.83 -9.79
C GLN A 411 4.58 -3.61 -8.62
N HIS A 412 4.09 -3.73 -7.39
CA HIS A 412 4.89 -3.69 -6.17
C HIS A 412 4.22 -4.38 -4.98
N LEU A 413 5.01 -4.72 -3.97
CA LEU A 413 4.56 -5.04 -2.62
C LEU A 413 4.74 -3.79 -1.76
N HIS A 414 3.64 -3.24 -1.24
CA HIS A 414 3.68 -2.29 -0.13
C HIS A 414 3.77 -3.07 1.19
N PHE A 415 4.86 -2.90 1.93
CA PHE A 415 5.15 -3.66 3.15
C PHE A 415 5.32 -2.75 4.37
N GLU A 416 4.46 -2.93 5.37
CA GLU A 416 4.49 -2.16 6.62
C GLU A 416 4.86 -3.04 7.81
N ILE A 417 5.53 -2.44 8.81
CA ILE A 417 5.75 -3.02 10.14
C ILE A 417 5.19 -2.05 11.18
N HIS A 418 4.44 -2.56 12.14
CA HIS A 418 3.84 -1.81 13.25
C HIS A 418 4.28 -2.38 14.60
N GLU A 419 4.53 -1.49 15.56
CA GLU A 419 4.76 -1.85 16.97
C GLU A 419 3.41 -1.95 17.70
N GLY A 420 3.03 -3.16 18.11
CA GLY A 420 1.68 -3.48 18.57
C GLY A 420 0.71 -3.78 17.41
N SER A 421 -0.60 -3.74 17.70
CA SER A 421 -1.64 -3.98 16.70
C SER A 421 -1.71 -2.85 15.66
N TYR A 422 -1.97 -3.17 14.39
CA TYR A 422 -2.28 -2.17 13.36
C TYR A 422 -3.44 -1.26 13.79
N ASN A 423 -3.31 0.05 13.49
CA ASN A 423 -4.39 1.01 13.63
C ASN A 423 -4.57 1.81 12.33
N GLY A 424 -5.79 2.27 12.05
CA GLY A 424 -6.13 2.93 10.77
C GLY A 424 -5.38 4.24 10.50
N ALA A 425 -4.93 4.95 11.54
CA ALA A 425 -4.11 6.15 11.41
C ALA A 425 -2.61 5.83 11.18
N ARG A 426 -2.24 4.54 11.16
CA ARG A 426 -0.87 4.00 11.00
C ARG A 426 0.17 4.63 11.94
N SER A 427 -0.27 5.17 13.07
CA SER A 427 0.54 5.99 13.99
C SER A 427 1.63 5.21 14.75
N ASN A 428 1.58 3.88 14.70
CA ASN A 428 2.59 2.97 15.23
C ASN A 428 3.36 2.22 14.13
N SER A 429 3.25 2.66 12.87
CA SER A 429 4.12 2.19 11.80
C SER A 429 5.57 2.61 12.06
N VAL A 430 6.51 1.76 11.65
CA VAL A 430 7.95 1.96 11.86
C VAL A 430 8.72 1.51 10.62
N ASN A 431 9.82 2.20 10.32
CA ASN A 431 10.63 1.91 9.14
C ASN A 431 11.09 0.43 9.10
N PRO A 432 10.60 -0.37 8.13
CA PRO A 432 10.94 -1.79 8.01
C PRO A 432 12.43 -2.07 7.85
N ARG A 433 13.21 -1.12 7.31
CA ARG A 433 14.68 -1.22 7.15
C ARG A 433 15.44 -1.36 8.48
N LYS A 434 14.79 -1.10 9.64
CA LYS A 434 15.35 -1.33 10.98
C LYS A 434 15.16 -2.78 11.49
N TYR A 435 14.32 -3.55 10.82
CA TYR A 435 13.80 -4.85 11.29
C TYR A 435 14.14 -6.01 10.34
N LEU A 436 14.33 -5.70 9.07
CA LEU A 436 14.80 -6.60 8.01
C LEU A 436 16.34 -6.70 8.01
N PRO A 437 16.93 -7.82 7.56
CA PRO A 437 18.37 -8.05 7.52
C PRO A 437 19.10 -7.29 6.39
#